data_AF-A0A6V7HTC4-F1
#
_entry.id   AF-A0A6V7HTC4-F1
#
_cell.length_a   1.000
_cell.length_b   1.000
_cell.length_c   1.000
_cell.angle_alpha   90.00
_cell.angle_beta   90.00
_cell.angle_gamma   90.00
#
_symmetry.space_group_name_H-M   'P 1'
#
loop_
_entity.id
_entity.type
_entity.pdbx_description
1 polymer ?
#
loop_
_entity_poly.entity_id
_entity_poly.type
_entity_poly.pdbx_seq_one_letter_code
_entity_poly.pdbx_strand_id
1 'polypeptide(L)' 'WLAATHLEPVGARKMFPCFDEPALKAIFELSVSRPKDLTAISNTPLKFTVA' A
#
# COMPACT_ATOMS: atom_id res chain seq x y z
N TRP A 1 -12.94 -9.29 8.87
CA TRP A 1 -12.41 -9.27 7.49
C TRP A 1 -11.05 -8.60 7.50
N LEU A 2 -10.14 -9.04 6.64
CA LEU A 2 -8.79 -8.50 6.50
C LEU A 2 -8.49 -8.33 5.00
N ALA A 3 -7.91 -7.19 4.63
CA ALA A 3 -7.33 -6.97 3.32
C ALA A 3 -5.81 -6.81 3.49
N ALA A 4 -5.04 -7.53 2.69
CA ALA A 4 -3.58 -7.52 2.73
C ALA A 4 -3.00 -7.73 1.33
N THR A 5 -1.76 -7.31 1.14
CA THR A 5 -1.08 -7.36 -0.16
C THR A 5 0.12 -8.30 -0.10
N HIS A 6 0.23 -9.19 -1.09
CA HIS A 6 1.46 -9.91 -1.41
C HIS A 6 1.76 -9.63 -2.89
N LEU A 7 2.84 -8.90 -3.16
CA LEU A 7 3.08 -8.32 -4.48
C LEU A 7 4.26 -8.97 -5.23
N GLU A 8 5.04 -9.84 -4.59
CA GLU A 8 6.12 -10.54 -5.27
C GLU A 8 5.57 -11.67 -6.17
N PRO A 9 6.18 -11.94 -7.34
CA PRO A 9 7.25 -11.15 -7.99
C PRO A 9 6.74 -10.02 -8.89
N VAL A 10 5.51 -10.12 -9.39
CA VAL A 10 4.93 -9.18 -10.37
C VAL A 10 3.45 -8.88 -10.09
N GLY A 11 3.08 -8.88 -8.81
CA GLY A 11 1.72 -8.65 -8.33
C GLY A 11 1.39 -7.16 -8.15
N ALA A 12 2.39 -6.29 -8.00
CA ALA A 12 2.17 -4.86 -7.74
C ALA A 12 1.31 -4.20 -8.83
N ARG A 13 1.57 -4.55 -10.10
CA ARG A 13 0.82 -4.04 -11.26
C ARG A 13 -0.68 -4.36 -11.26
N LYS A 14 -1.13 -5.32 -10.46
CA LYS A 14 -2.57 -5.64 -10.30
C LYS A 14 -3.25 -4.75 -9.27
N MET A 15 -2.50 -4.18 -8.33
CA MET A 15 -3.01 -3.33 -7.26
C MET A 15 -3.06 -1.87 -7.68
N PHE A 16 -2.02 -1.38 -8.35
CA PHE A 16 -1.94 -0.04 -8.89
C PHE A 16 -1.04 0.00 -10.13
N PRO A 17 -1.24 0.93 -11.08
CA PRO A 17 -0.35 1.09 -12.21
C PRO A 17 1.06 1.48 -11.75
N CYS A 18 2.06 0.66 -12.06
CA CYS A 18 3.46 0.90 -11.70
C CYS A 18 4.42 0.19 -12.66
N PHE A 19 5.68 0.64 -12.66
CA PHE A 19 6.78 -0.08 -13.29
C PHE A 19 7.24 -1.22 -12.37
N ASP A 20 6.63 -2.38 -12.52
CA ASP A 20 6.76 -3.54 -11.62
C ASP A 20 7.97 -4.42 -11.98
N GLU A 21 9.16 -3.82 -11.88
CA GLU A 21 10.47 -4.45 -12.09
C GLU A 21 11.37 -4.16 -10.86
N PRO A 22 12.04 -5.15 -10.25
CA PRO A 22 12.78 -4.97 -8.99
C PRO A 22 13.89 -3.91 -9.02
N ALA A 23 14.46 -3.65 -10.20
CA ALA A 23 15.51 -2.66 -10.39
C ALA A 23 14.99 -1.21 -10.34
N LEU A 24 13.69 -0.99 -10.58
CA LEU A 24 13.08 0.33 -10.71
C LEU A 24 12.53 0.80 -9.34
N LYS A 25 13.44 1.25 -8.46
CA LYS A 25 13.09 1.72 -7.12
C LYS A 25 12.46 3.12 -7.13
N ALA A 26 11.51 3.34 -6.23
CA ALA A 26 10.87 4.63 -5.99
C ALA A 26 10.55 4.81 -4.50
N ILE A 27 10.31 6.06 -4.10
CA ILE A 27 9.80 6.41 -2.76
C ILE A 27 8.27 6.45 -2.84
N PHE A 28 7.59 5.86 -1.86
CA PHE A 28 6.14 5.79 -1.82
C PHE A 28 5.59 6.55 -0.62
N GLU A 29 4.62 7.42 -0.87
CA GLU A 29 3.74 7.96 0.15
C GLU A 29 2.33 7.39 -0.07
N LEU A 30 1.79 6.74 0.95
CA LEU A 30 0.54 5.99 0.83
C LEU A 30 -0.57 6.62 1.68
N SER A 31 -1.77 6.66 1.11
CA SER A 31 -3.00 7.02 1.81
C SER A 31 -4.05 5.94 1.55
N VAL A 32 -4.75 5.50 2.60
CA VAL A 32 -5.77 4.45 2.51
C VAL A 32 -7.06 4.97 3.13
N SER A 33 -8.14 4.93 2.35
CA SER A 33 -9.49 5.13 2.87
C SER A 33 -10.01 3.81 3.45
N ARG A 34 -10.56 3.86 4.66
CA ARG A 34 -11.05 2.70 5.40
C ARG A 34 -12.21 3.09 6.33
N PRO A 35 -13.09 2.15 6.70
CA PRO A 35 -14.02 2.33 7.83
C PRO A 35 -13.29 2.73 9.13
N LYS A 36 -13.94 3.55 9.96
CA LYS A 36 -13.34 4.16 11.16
C LYS A 36 -12.89 3.13 12.21
N ASP A 37 -13.54 1.97 12.24
CA ASP A 37 -13.31 0.85 13.14
C ASP A 37 -12.14 -0.07 12.71
N LEU A 38 -11.63 0.09 11.48
CA LEU A 38 -10.49 -0.67 10.99
C LEU A 38 -9.18 0.04 11.25
N THR A 39 -8.08 -0.71 11.14
CA THR A 39 -6.69 -0.20 11.16
C THR A 39 -5.99 -0.53 9.85
N ALA A 40 -5.25 0.43 9.30
CA ALA A 40 -4.42 0.29 8.12
C ALA A 40 -2.95 0.32 8.55
N ILE A 41 -2.19 -0.61 8.01
CA ILE A 41 -0.76 -0.80 8.28
C ILE A 41 -0.04 -0.73 6.93
N SER A 42 1.15 -0.14 6.92
CA SER A 42 1.99 -0.02 5.73
C SER A 42 3.47 -0.14 6.12
N ASN A 43 4.36 -0.07 5.13
CA ASN A 43 5.81 -0.12 5.34
C ASN A 43 6.36 1.04 6.20
N THR A 44 5.62 2.14 6.34
CA THR A 44 6.05 3.33 7.10
C THR A 44 5.06 3.68 8.22
N PRO A 45 5.51 4.43 9.26
CA PRO A 45 4.62 4.94 10.31
C PRO A 45 3.47 5.82 9.77
N LEU A 46 2.35 5.83 10.49
CA LEU A 46 1.20 6.68 10.18
C LEU A 46 1.58 8.16 10.33
N LYS A 47 1.40 8.96 9.26
CA LYS A 47 1.59 10.41 9.31
C LYS A 47 0.40 11.14 9.94
N PHE A 48 -0.81 10.90 9.43
CA PHE A 48 -2.06 11.46 9.94
C PHE A 48 -3.27 10.61 9.54
N THR A 49 -4.39 10.77 10.25
CA THR A 49 -5.70 10.23 9.87
C THR A 49 -6.73 11.34 9.91
N VAL A 50 -7.66 11.34 8.95
CA VAL A 50 -8.79 12.28 8.94
C VAL A 50 -9.99 11.56 9.54
N ALA A 51 -10.74 12.26 10.39
CA ALA A 51 -11.90 11.73 11.11
C ALA A 51 -13.16 11.72 10.26
#